data_AF-A0A6V8SJF5-F1
#
_entry.id   AF-A0A6V8SJF5-F1
#
_cell.length_a   1.000
_cell.length_b   1.000
_cell.length_c   1.000
_cell.angle_alpha   90.00
_cell.angle_beta   90.00
_cell.angle_gamma   90.00
#
_symmetry.space_group_name_H-M   'P 1'
#
loop_
_entity.id
_entity.type
_entity.pdbx_description
1 polymer ?
#
loop_
_entity_poly.entity_id
_entity_poly.type
_entity_poly.pdbx_seq_one_letter_code
_entity_poly.pdbx_strand_id
1 'polypeptide(L)' 'MYSYRLEKKIIRRKILLNFILNFLSPTNILVIKLSENLDKLIVKQQKYLLKKYLGKSRLGKKRLRGLYKNIA' A
#
# COMPACT_ATOMS: atom_id res chain seq x y z
N MET A 1 2.57 3.75 16.22
CA MET A 1 2.76 2.29 16.38
C MET A 1 2.06 1.41 15.32
N TYR A 2 1.10 1.89 14.53
CA TYR A 2 0.42 1.07 13.49
C TYR A 2 1.22 0.89 12.17
N SER A 3 2.14 1.80 11.87
CA SER A 3 2.93 1.79 10.61
C SER A 3 3.91 0.62 10.52
N TYR A 4 4.55 0.27 11.63
CA TYR A 4 5.64 -0.73 11.65
C TYR A 4 5.15 -2.15 11.36
N ARG A 5 3.96 -2.53 11.86
CA ARG A 5 3.36 -3.86 11.57
C ARG A 5 2.96 -3.98 10.10
N LEU A 6 2.46 -2.90 9.51
CA LEU A 6 2.04 -2.87 8.11
C LEU A 6 3.25 -2.92 7.17
N GLU A 7 4.30 -2.18 7.51
CA GLU A 7 5.58 -2.16 6.81
C GLU A 7 6.26 -3.54 6.81
N LYS A 8 6.35 -4.20 7.97
CA LYS A 8 6.85 -5.59 8.04
C LYS A 8 6.05 -6.55 7.16
N LYS A 9 4.73 -6.37 7.09
CA LYS A 9 3.87 -7.21 6.25
C LYS A 9 4.13 -6.98 4.76
N ILE A 10 4.38 -5.74 4.34
CA ILE A 10 4.77 -5.39 2.97
C ILE A 10 6.14 -5.98 2.63
N ILE A 11 7.13 -5.84 3.51
CA ILE A 11 8.48 -6.41 3.31
C ILE A 11 8.39 -7.93 3.14
N ARG A 12 7.69 -8.64 4.03
CA ARG A 12 7.52 -10.10 3.94
C ARG A 12 6.84 -10.52 2.64
N ARG A 13 5.78 -9.80 2.22
CA ARG A 13 5.09 -10.10 0.96
C ARG A 13 5.92 -9.79 -0.28
N LYS A 14 6.77 -8.75 -0.23
CA LYS A 14 7.72 -8.43 -1.30
C LYS A 14 8.78 -9.52 -1.45
N ILE A 15 9.34 -10.00 -0.33
CA ILE A 15 10.28 -11.13 -0.32
C ILE A 15 9.61 -12.38 -0.87
N LEU A 16 8.39 -12.69 -0.41
CA LEU A 16 7.63 -13.84 -0.89
C LEU A 16 7.36 -13.76 -2.41
N LEU A 17 6.97 -12.59 -2.92
CA LEU A 17 6.72 -12.40 -4.34
C LEU A 17 8.01 -12.59 -5.17
N ASN A 18 9.14 -12.02 -4.73
CA ASN A 18 10.44 -12.24 -5.37
C ASN A 18 10.87 -13.71 -5.34
N PHE A 19 10.64 -14.39 -4.22
CA PHE A 19 10.93 -15.82 -4.11
C PHE A 19 10.08 -16.61 -5.11
N ILE A 20 8.78 -16.32 -5.18
CA ILE A 20 7.85 -16.99 -6.10
C ILE A 20 8.20 -16.72 -7.57
N LEU A 21 8.63 -15.51 -7.91
CA LEU A 21 9.05 -15.14 -9.27
C LEU A 21 10.29 -15.91 -9.75
N ASN A 22 11.11 -16.46 -8.86
CA ASN A 22 12.21 -17.35 -9.25
C ASN A 22 11.72 -18.72 -9.74
N PHE A 23 10.48 -19.10 -9.41
CA PHE A 23 9.92 -20.43 -9.74
C PHE A 23 8.72 -20.38 -10.67
N LEU A 24 7.98 -19.26 -10.70
CA LEU A 24 6.71 -19.11 -11.42
C LEU A 24 6.78 -17.92 -12.37
N SER A 25 6.23 -18.09 -13.58
CA SER A 25 6.08 -17.00 -14.54
C SER A 25 5.29 -15.82 -13.95
N PRO A 26 5.67 -14.57 -14.23
CA PRO A 26 4.93 -13.38 -13.80
C PRO A 26 3.47 -13.34 -14.30
N THR A 27 3.16 -14.06 -15.39
CA THR A 27 1.79 -14.20 -15.92
C THR A 27 0.95 -15.24 -15.20
N ASN A 28 1.52 -16.01 -14.27
CA ASN A 28 0.76 -16.99 -13.50
C ASN A 28 -0.26 -16.28 -12.60
N ILE A 29 -1.50 -16.76 -12.60
CA ILE A 29 -2.62 -16.21 -11.82
C ILE A 29 -2.27 -16.07 -10.33
N LEU A 30 -1.47 -17.00 -9.78
CA LEU A 30 -1.01 -16.91 -8.39
C LEU A 30 -0.11 -15.70 -8.17
N VAL A 31 0.82 -15.44 -9.08
CA VAL A 31 1.75 -14.29 -9.02
C VAL A 31 0.98 -12.98 -9.17
N ILE A 32 0.02 -12.92 -10.10
CA ILE A 32 -0.86 -11.76 -10.30
C ILE A 32 -1.68 -11.47 -9.03
N LYS A 33 -2.31 -12.48 -8.44
CA LYS A 33 -3.07 -12.29 -7.18
C LYS A 33 -2.17 -11.85 -6.03
N LEU A 34 -0.92 -12.30 -5.99
CA LEU A 34 0.03 -11.91 -4.95
C LEU A 34 0.54 -10.48 -5.16
N SER A 35 0.78 -10.06 -6.39
CA SER A 35 1.18 -8.69 -6.72
C SER A 35 0.05 -7.68 -6.42
N GLU A 36 -1.18 -7.96 -6.85
CA GLU A 36 -2.35 -7.12 -6.52
C GLU A 36 -2.55 -6.98 -5.00
N ASN A 37 -2.32 -8.06 -4.26
CA ASN A 37 -2.41 -8.08 -2.81
C ASN A 37 -1.29 -7.32 -2.12
N LEU A 38 -0.11 -7.22 -2.73
CA LEU A 38 0.99 -6.39 -2.27
C LEU A 38 0.69 -4.92 -2.53
N ASP A 39 0.19 -4.58 -3.73
CA ASP A 39 -0.17 -3.22 -4.11
C ASP A 39 -1.26 -2.63 -3.21
N LYS A 40 -2.30 -3.41 -2.89
CA LYS A 40 -3.35 -2.99 -1.93
C LYS A 40 -2.77 -2.59 -0.57
N LEU A 41 -1.74 -3.29 -0.09
CA LEU A 41 -1.09 -2.96 1.18
C LEU A 41 -0.22 -1.70 1.08
N ILE A 42 0.52 -1.55 -0.02
CA ILE A 42 1.34 -0.37 -0.29
C ILE A 42 0.46 0.87 -0.36
N VAL A 43 -0.64 0.84 -1.13
CA VAL A 43 -1.60 1.94 -1.22
C VAL A 43 -2.18 2.28 0.15
N LYS A 44 -2.50 1.27 0.97
CA LYS A 44 -2.98 1.50 2.35
C LYS A 44 -1.91 2.18 3.22
N GLN A 45 -0.65 1.80 3.09
CA GLN A 45 0.46 2.45 3.79
C GLN A 45 0.65 3.89 3.36
N GLN A 46 0.64 4.14 2.05
CA GLN A 46 0.76 5.48 1.47
C GLN A 46 -0.38 6.38 1.93
N LYS A 47 -1.64 5.91 1.90
CA LYS A 47 -2.80 6.64 2.43
C LYS A 47 -2.62 6.99 3.91
N TYR A 48 -2.09 6.06 4.71
CA TYR A 48 -1.82 6.31 6.12
C TYR A 48 -0.73 7.37 6.32
N LEU A 49 0.39 7.28 5.60
CA LEU A 49 1.47 8.25 5.65
C LEU A 49 0.99 9.63 5.21
N LEU A 50 0.21 9.69 4.14
CA LEU A 50 -0.41 10.91 3.63
C LEU A 50 -1.35 11.52 4.69
N LYS A 51 -2.24 10.72 5.30
CA LYS A 51 -3.13 11.19 6.38
C LYS A 51 -2.33 11.70 7.59
N LYS A 52 -1.25 11.02 7.97
CA LYS A 52 -0.38 11.44 9.08
C LYS A 52 0.30 12.78 8.78
N TYR A 53 0.81 12.95 7.56
CA TYR A 53 1.48 14.18 7.13
C TYR A 53 0.49 15.34 7.00
N LEU A 54 -0.65 15.12 6.35
CA LEU A 54 -1.70 16.13 6.15
C LEU A 54 -2.47 16.45 7.44
N GLY A 55 -2.56 15.52 8.39
CA GLY A 55 -3.15 15.77 9.71
C GLY A 55 -2.28 16.69 10.58
N LYS A 56 -0.96 16.69 10.36
CA LYS A 56 0.00 17.59 11.00
C LYS A 56 0.06 18.98 10.37
N SER A 57 -0.36 19.15 9.10
CA SER A 57 -0.33 20.45 8.42
C SER A 57 -1.73 21.08 8.32
N ARG A 58 -1.88 22.37 8.64
CA ARG A 58 -3.17 23.09 8.52
C ARG A 58 -3.72 23.07 7.08
N LEU A 59 -2.85 23.06 6.08
CA LEU A 59 -3.18 22.96 4.65
C LEU A 59 -3.69 21.57 4.23
N GLY A 60 -3.20 20.50 4.87
CA GLY A 60 -3.56 19.13 4.51
C GLY A 60 -5.01 18.74 4.84
N LYS A 61 -5.59 19.35 5.88
CA LYS A 61 -7.00 19.15 6.26
C LYS A 61 -8.01 19.66 5.22
N LYS A 62 -7.68 20.71 4.45
CA LYS A 62 -8.53 21.23 3.35
C LYS A 62 -8.43 20.33 2.10
N ARG A 63 -7.21 19.89 1.74
CA ARG A 63 -6.95 19.04 0.55
C ARG A 63 -7.55 17.64 0.67
N LEU A 64 -7.53 17.04 1.86
CA LEU A 64 -8.16 15.73 2.13
C LEU A 64 -9.68 15.73 1.90
N ARG A 65 -10.38 16.82 2.26
CA ARG A 65 -11.83 16.95 2.01
C ARG A 65 -12.18 17.02 0.51
N GLY A 66 -11.29 17.59 -0.32
CA GLY A 66 -11.48 17.63 -1.77
C GLY A 66 -11.19 16.29 -2.45
N LEU A 67 -10.14 15.58 -2.05
CA LEU A 67 -9.76 14.29 -2.64
C LEU A 67 -10.78 13.17 -2.34
N TYR A 68 -11.33 13.13 -1.12
CA TYR A 68 -12.36 12.13 -0.78
C TYR A 68 -13.74 12.42 -1.41
N LYS A 69 -14.01 13.67 -1.80
CA LYS A 69 -15.25 14.05 -2.50
C LYS A 69 -15.28 13.68 -3.99
N ASN A 70 -14.13 13.43 -4.62
CA ASN A 70 -14.01 13.11 -6.05
C ASN A 70 -13.85 11.60 -6.32
N ILE A 71 -13.98 10.77 -5.28
CA ILE A 71 -13.84 9.30 -5.36
C ILE A 71 -15.12 8.61 -4.85
N ALA A 72 -16.14 9.37 -4.46
CA ALA A 72 -17.45 8.89 -4.05
C ALA A 72 -18.45 9.02 -5.20
#